data_AF-A0A352I349-F1
#
_entry.id   AF-A0A352I349-F1
#
_cell.length_a   1.000
_cell.length_b   1.000
_cell.length_c   1.000
_cell.angle_alpha   90.00
_cell.angle_beta   90.00
_cell.angle_gamma   90.00
#
_symmetry.space_group_name_H-M   'P 1'
#
loop_
_entity.id
_entity.type
_entity.pdbx_description
1 polymer ?
#
loop_
_entity_poly.entity_id
_entity_poly.type
_entity_poly.pdbx_seq_one_letter_code
_entity_poly.pdbx_strand_id
1 'polypeptide(L)'
;MRRPERRPEHTGEKKRCFYMDRFTKRTKEGRFVVDSSRMEAAIQRLAQFEDAYQELTDSQAQLIPKLKKLRADGKEKTVRYREMMAQKLVNLNMLLFLEKYGIR
;
A
#
# COMPACT_ATOMS: atom_id res chain seq x y z
N MET A 1 16.66 56.06 -3.14
CA MET A 1 17.17 54.88 -2.42
C MET A 1 15.99 54.09 -1.87
N ARG A 2 15.71 52.88 -2.37
CA ARG A 2 14.66 51.98 -1.85
C ARG A 2 15.35 50.79 -1.17
N ARG A 3 14.94 50.48 0.07
CA ARG A 3 15.42 49.32 0.86
C ARG A 3 15.19 48.02 0.09
N PRO A 4 16.10 47.03 0.17
CA PRO A 4 15.81 45.68 -0.30
C PRO A 4 14.86 44.98 0.68
N GLU A 5 13.72 44.53 0.17
CA GLU A 5 12.79 43.64 0.87
C GLU A 5 13.49 42.32 1.21
N ARG A 6 13.44 41.93 2.50
CA ARG A 6 13.85 40.60 2.94
C ARG A 6 12.84 39.59 2.39
N ARG A 7 13.31 38.62 1.59
CA ARG A 7 12.49 37.47 1.21
C ARG A 7 12.18 36.64 2.47
N PRO A 8 10.96 36.11 2.63
CA PRO A 8 10.70 35.14 3.68
C PRO A 8 11.40 33.83 3.32
N GLU A 9 12.17 33.30 4.27
CA GLU A 9 12.68 31.93 4.24
C GLU A 9 11.47 30.99 4.28
N HIS A 10 11.08 30.47 3.12
CA HIS A 10 10.22 29.30 3.09
C HIS A 10 11.05 28.10 3.54
N THR A 11 11.00 27.82 4.84
CA THR A 11 11.23 26.48 5.40
C THR A 11 10.30 25.52 4.67
N GLY A 12 10.81 24.93 3.59
CA GLY A 12 10.15 23.89 2.84
C GLY A 12 10.05 22.66 3.71
N GLU A 13 8.95 22.52 4.43
CA GLU A 13 8.40 21.22 4.78
C GLU A 13 8.45 20.38 3.51
N LYS A 14 9.38 19.42 3.47
CA LYS A 14 9.47 18.44 2.40
C LYS A 14 8.11 17.75 2.37
N LYS A 15 7.24 18.15 1.44
CA LYS A 15 6.11 17.33 1.00
C LYS A 15 6.72 15.96 0.77
N ARG A 16 6.33 14.99 1.60
CA ARG A 16 6.74 13.59 1.45
C ARG A 16 6.04 13.10 0.19
N CYS A 17 6.60 13.46 -0.96
CA CYS A 17 6.29 12.80 -2.20
C CYS A 17 6.69 11.35 -1.98
N PHE A 18 5.71 10.45 -1.97
CA PHE A 18 5.95 9.01 -1.95
C PHE A 18 6.54 8.59 -3.30
N TYR A 19 7.75 9.08 -3.60
CA TYR A 19 8.49 8.65 -4.76
C TYR A 19 9.08 7.28 -4.41
N MET A 20 8.50 6.23 -4.99
CA MET A 20 9.05 4.90 -4.88
C MET A 20 10.31 4.84 -5.74
N ASP A 21 11.46 4.69 -5.08
CA ASP A 21 12.70 4.34 -5.76
C ASP A 21 12.52 3.01 -6.47
N ARG A 22 12.38 3.08 -7.79
CA ARG A 22 12.15 1.92 -8.63
C ARG A 22 13.48 1.20 -8.89
N PHE A 23 13.57 -0.05 -8.43
CA PHE A 23 14.73 -0.92 -8.67
C PHE A 23 14.72 -1.57 -10.05
N THR A 24 13.54 -1.77 -10.65
CA THR A 24 13.37 -2.52 -11.90
C THR A 24 13.30 -1.60 -13.12
N LYS A 25 13.96 -2.01 -14.20
CA LYS A 25 13.82 -1.43 -15.55
C LYS A 25 13.20 -2.47 -16.49
N ARG A 26 12.36 -2.02 -17.41
CA ARG A 26 11.78 -2.90 -18.46
C ARG A 26 12.70 -2.88 -19.68
N THR A 27 13.10 -4.06 -20.15
CA THR A 27 13.88 -4.20 -21.39
C THR A 27 12.98 -4.11 -22.61
N LYS A 28 13.57 -3.96 -23.81
CA LYS A 28 12.82 -3.98 -25.09
C LYS A 28 12.07 -5.30 -25.32
N GLU A 29 12.53 -6.38 -24.70
CA GLU A 29 11.93 -7.72 -24.72
C GLU A 29 10.82 -7.90 -23.66
N GLY A 30 10.48 -6.85 -22.91
CA GLY A 30 9.43 -6.88 -21.90
C GLY A 30 9.83 -7.46 -20.54
N ARG A 31 11.07 -7.95 -20.40
CA ARG A 31 11.61 -8.50 -19.13
C ARG A 31 11.93 -7.38 -18.13
N PHE A 32 11.89 -7.73 -16.85
CA PHE A 32 12.33 -6.83 -15.78
C PHE A 32 13.76 -7.17 -15.36
N VAL A 33 14.61 -6.16 -15.28
CA VAL A 33 16.01 -6.28 -14.83
C VAL A 33 16.29 -5.32 -13.69
N VAL A 34 17.19 -5.73 -12.80
CA VAL A 34 17.69 -4.94 -11.66
C VAL A 34 19.20 -4.81 -11.81
N ASP A 35 19.75 -3.66 -11.44
CA ASP A 35 21.18 -3.46 -11.36
C ASP A 35 21.80 -4.38 -10.28
N SER A 36 22.86 -5.11 -10.61
CA SER A 36 23.53 -6.03 -9.69
C SER A 36 23.93 -5.35 -8.37
N SER A 37 24.31 -4.07 -8.41
CA SER A 37 24.67 -3.30 -7.21
C SER A 37 23.49 -3.06 -6.24
N ARG A 38 22.24 -3.21 -6.71
CA ARG A 38 21.02 -3.01 -5.92
C ARG A 38 20.20 -4.30 -5.77
N MET A 39 20.76 -5.45 -6.16
CA MET A 39 20.04 -6.73 -6.17
C MET A 39 19.53 -7.11 -4.78
N GLU A 40 20.37 -7.06 -3.75
CA GLU A 40 19.97 -7.37 -2.38
C GLU A 40 18.84 -6.47 -1.89
N ALA A 41 18.94 -5.16 -2.11
CA ALA A 41 17.90 -4.21 -1.73
C ALA A 41 16.57 -4.46 -2.47
N ALA A 42 16.64 -4.89 -3.73
CA ALA A 42 15.46 -5.26 -4.51
C ALA A 42 14.80 -6.54 -3.99
N ILE A 43 15.60 -7.55 -3.64
CA ILE A 43 15.11 -8.81 -3.03
C ILE A 43 14.45 -8.52 -1.67
N GLN A 44 15.08 -7.72 -0.82
CA GLN A 44 14.51 -7.35 0.48
C GLN A 44 13.16 -6.62 0.33
N ARG A 45 13.04 -5.71 -0.64
CA ARG A 45 11.77 -5.02 -0.90
C ARG A 45 10.71 -5.96 -1.50
N LEU A 46 11.13 -6.94 -2.31
CA LEU A 46 10.20 -7.95 -2.82
C LEU A 46 9.66 -8.82 -1.68
N ALA A 47 10.51 -9.30 -0.79
CA ALA A 47 10.10 -10.07 0.38
C ALA A 47 9.11 -9.29 1.27
N GLN A 48 9.40 -8.02 1.57
CA GLN A 48 8.48 -7.14 2.32
C GLN A 48 7.12 -6.97 1.63
N PHE A 49 7.11 -6.93 0.30
CA PHE A 49 5.88 -6.84 -0.47
C PHE A 49 5.10 -8.16 -0.42
N GLU A 50 5.78 -9.30 -0.52
CA GLU A 50 5.20 -10.63 -0.40
C GLU A 50 4.58 -10.85 0.99
N ASP A 51 5.30 -10.49 2.05
CA ASP A 51 4.80 -10.55 3.44
C ASP A 51 3.54 -9.69 3.61
N ALA A 52 3.56 -8.45 3.10
CA ALA A 52 2.42 -7.55 3.17
C ALA A 52 1.21 -8.06 2.36
N TYR A 53 1.44 -8.66 1.20
CA TYR A 53 0.39 -9.27 0.38
C TYR A 53 -0.24 -10.48 1.09
N GLN A 54 0.59 -11.32 1.72
CA GLN A 54 0.13 -12.45 2.51
C GLN A 54 -0.73 -11.99 3.70
N GLU A 55 -0.26 -11.00 4.47
CA GLU A 55 -1.01 -10.44 5.59
C GLU A 55 -2.35 -9.83 5.14
N LEU A 56 -2.37 -9.11 4.01
CA LEU A 56 -3.58 -8.54 3.44
C LEU A 56 -4.61 -9.63 3.08
N THR A 57 -4.15 -10.71 2.48
CA THR A 57 -4.97 -11.85 2.05
C THR A 57 -5.53 -12.60 3.25
N ASP A 58 -4.69 -12.88 4.25
CA ASP A 58 -5.11 -13.54 5.49
C ASP A 58 -6.10 -12.66 6.27
N SER A 59 -5.82 -11.37 6.40
CA SER A 59 -6.73 -10.40 7.02
C SER A 59 -8.10 -10.40 6.35
N GLN A 60 -8.14 -10.39 5.01
CA GLN A 60 -9.39 -10.49 4.25
C GLN A 60 -10.13 -11.80 4.52
N ALA A 61 -9.43 -12.93 4.52
CA ALA A 61 -10.02 -14.24 4.80
C ALA A 61 -10.60 -14.33 6.22
N GLN A 62 -9.92 -13.75 7.22
CA GLN A 62 -10.35 -13.76 8.62
C GLN A 62 -11.54 -12.83 8.91
N LEU A 63 -11.74 -11.78 8.11
CA LEU A 63 -12.89 -10.87 8.28
C LEU A 63 -14.22 -11.54 7.94
N ILE A 64 -14.24 -12.46 6.96
CA ILE A 64 -15.45 -13.15 6.51
C ILE A 64 -16.15 -13.92 7.66
N PRO A 65 -15.49 -14.86 8.37
CA PRO A 65 -16.13 -15.58 9.47
C PRO A 65 -16.48 -14.67 10.65
N LYS A 66 -15.66 -13.65 10.95
CA LYS A 66 -15.94 -12.68 12.03
C LYS A 66 -17.22 -11.88 11.76
N LEU A 67 -17.38 -11.38 10.53
CA LEU A 67 -18.60 -10.68 10.11
C LEU A 67 -19.81 -11.62 10.11
N LYS A 68 -19.66 -12.87 9.64
CA LYS A 68 -20.73 -13.88 9.66
C LYS A 68 -21.23 -14.14 11.09
N LYS A 69 -20.31 -14.26 12.05
CA LYS A 69 -20.64 -14.43 13.47
C LYS A 69 -21.40 -13.22 14.03
N LEU A 70 -20.93 -12.00 13.75
CA LEU A 70 -21.61 -10.78 14.21
C LEU A 70 -23.03 -10.64 13.64
N ARG A 71 -23.28 -11.10 12.40
CA ARG A 71 -24.64 -11.16 11.83
C ARG A 71 -25.51 -12.17 12.55
N ALA A 72 -25.00 -13.37 12.79
CA ALA A 72 -25.73 -14.40 13.53
C ALA A 72 -26.10 -13.94 14.95
N ASP A 73 -25.25 -13.15 15.59
CA ASP A 73 -25.49 -12.53 16.90
C ASP A 73 -26.43 -11.30 16.84
N GLY A 74 -26.90 -10.86 15.66
CA GLY A 74 -27.72 -9.65 15.48
C GLY A 74 -26.97 -8.33 15.70
N LYS A 75 -25.63 -8.33 15.68
CA LYS A 75 -24.76 -7.19 16.03
C LYS A 75 -24.37 -6.29 14.85
N GLU A 76 -25.17 -6.27 13.79
CA GLU A 76 -24.86 -5.54 12.55
C GLU A 76 -24.83 -4.01 12.72
N LYS A 77 -25.52 -3.48 13.73
CA LYS A 77 -25.57 -2.03 13.99
C LYS A 77 -24.41 -1.54 14.86
N THR A 78 -23.55 -2.44 15.35
CA THR A 78 -22.43 -2.08 16.23
C THR A 78 -21.31 -1.38 15.47
N VAL A 79 -20.58 -0.50 16.17
CA VAL A 79 -19.38 0.18 15.62
C VAL A 79 -18.38 -0.86 15.11
N ARG A 80 -18.13 -1.91 15.90
CA ARG A 80 -17.23 -3.02 15.56
C ARG A 80 -17.59 -3.70 14.24
N TYR A 81 -18.87 -3.93 13.96
CA TYR A 81 -19.31 -4.51 12.69
C TYR A 81 -19.02 -3.56 11.52
N ARG A 82 -19.29 -2.26 11.69
CA ARG A 82 -19.03 -1.24 10.67
C ARG A 82 -17.55 -1.12 10.35
N GLU A 83 -16.68 -1.13 11.37
CA GLU A 83 -15.22 -1.10 11.21
C GLU A 83 -14.72 -2.33 10.44
N MET A 84 -15.16 -3.54 10.82
CA MET A 84 -14.77 -4.77 10.13
C MET A 84 -15.28 -4.80 8.68
N MET A 85 -16.48 -4.29 8.42
CA MET A 85 -17.04 -4.20 7.08
C MET A 85 -16.25 -3.19 6.23
N ALA A 86 -15.89 -2.04 6.79
CA ALA A 86 -15.04 -1.07 6.12
C ALA A 86 -13.66 -1.66 5.80
N GLN A 87 -13.03 -2.35 6.75
CA GLN A 87 -11.75 -3.03 6.52
C GLN A 87 -11.84 -4.05 5.40
N LYS A 88 -12.92 -4.86 5.35
CA LYS A 88 -13.13 -5.84 4.29
C LYS A 88 -13.21 -5.20 2.90
N LEU A 89 -13.86 -4.04 2.81
CA LEU A 89 -13.98 -3.30 1.55
C LEU A 89 -12.64 -2.70 1.13
N VAL A 90 -11.89 -2.14 2.08
CA VAL A 90 -10.54 -1.60 1.83
C VAL A 90 -9.59 -2.70 1.35
N ASN A 91 -9.55 -3.84 2.05
CA ASN A 91 -8.71 -4.98 1.68
C ASN A 91 -9.07 -5.49 0.28
N LEU A 92 -10.38 -5.66 0.01
CA LEU A 92 -10.84 -6.09 -1.31
C LEU A 92 -10.40 -5.11 -2.41
N ASN A 93 -10.54 -3.81 -2.19
CA ASN A 93 -10.12 -2.81 -3.16
C ASN A 93 -8.60 -2.86 -3.42
N MET A 94 -7.79 -3.07 -2.38
CA MET A 94 -6.34 -3.23 -2.53
C MET A 94 -5.99 -4.49 -3.33
N LEU A 95 -6.63 -5.63 -3.02
CA LEU A 95 -6.42 -6.89 -3.75
C LEU A 95 -6.82 -6.76 -5.23
N LEU A 96 -7.98 -6.16 -5.52
CA LEU A 96 -8.42 -5.91 -6.89
C LEU A 96 -7.47 -4.97 -7.65
N PHE A 97 -6.93 -3.96 -6.96
CA PHE A 97 -5.92 -3.09 -7.54
C PHE A 97 -4.66 -3.87 -7.91
N LEU A 98 -4.15 -4.74 -7.03
CA LEU A 98 -2.98 -5.58 -7.30
C LEU A 98 -3.22 -6.57 -8.44
N GLU A 99 -4.41 -7.18 -8.48
CA GLU A 99 -4.81 -8.11 -9.54
C GLU A 99 -4.81 -7.45 -10.92
N LYS A 100 -5.22 -6.18 -11.02
CA LYS A 100 -5.16 -5.40 -12.27
C LYS A 100 -3.75 -5.32 -12.85
N TYR A 101 -2.72 -5.40 -12.01
CA TYR A 101 -1.32 -5.40 -12.43
C TYR A 101 -0.73 -6.81 -12.57
N GLY A 102 -1.56 -7.86 -12.43
CA GLY A 102 -1.16 -9.26 -12.56
C GLY A 102 -0.45 -9.81 -11.32
N ILE A 103 -0.55 -9.13 -10.17
CA ILE A 103 0.00 -9.58 -8.90
C ILE A 103 -1.07 -10.43 -8.21
N ARG A 104 -0.76 -11.69 -7.90
CA ARG A 104 -1.69 -12.69 -7.35
C ARG A 104 -0.99 -13.60 -6.35
#